data_AF-S0GS11-F1
#
_entry.id   AF-S0GS11-F1
#
_cell.length_a   1.000
_cell.length_b   1.000
_cell.length_c   1.000
_cell.angle_alpha   90.00
_cell.angle_beta   90.00
_cell.angle_gamma   90.00
#
_symmetry.space_group_name_H-M   'P 1'
#
loop_
_entity.id
_entity.type
_entity.pdbx_description
1 polymer ?
#
loop_
_entity_poly.entity_id
_entity_poly.type
_entity_poly.pdbx_seq_one_letter_code
_entity_poly.pdbx_strand_id
1 'polypeptide(L)' 'MVLYIRTNHLYPNRLACKKSLNLSSSQYEKMMELGILIPINKEDLNLKYDKKAV' A
#
# COMPACT_ATOMS: atom_id res chain seq x y z
N MET A 1 -1.51 -6.60 1.66
CA MET A 1 -0.46 -5.58 1.87
C MET A 1 -1.05 -4.22 1.55
N VAL A 2 -0.38 -3.12 1.90
CA VAL A 2 -0.87 -1.76 1.61
C VAL A 2 0.30 -0.95 1.06
N LEU A 3 0.14 -0.42 -0.16
CA LEU A 3 1.08 0.52 -0.76
C LEU A 3 0.70 1.94 -0.35
N TYR A 4 1.66 2.67 0.18
CA TYR A 4 1.57 4.10 0.37
C TYR A 4 2.25 4.82 -0.81
N ILE A 5 1.45 5.37 -1.72
CA ILE A 5 1.93 5.89 -3.01
C ILE A 5 2.97 7.01 -2.83
N ARG A 6 2.79 7.89 -1.84
CA ARG A 6 3.66 9.07 -1.69
C ARG A 6 5.12 8.70 -1.44
N THR A 7 5.39 7.55 -0.84
CA THR A 7 6.75 7.09 -0.52
C THR A 7 7.07 5.76 -1.19
N ASN A 8 6.18 5.22 -2.02
CA ASN A 8 6.23 3.86 -2.55
C ASN A 8 6.51 2.79 -1.49
N HIS A 9 6.09 3.04 -0.24
CA HIS A 9 6.35 2.13 0.88
C HIS A 9 5.26 1.07 0.97
N LEU A 10 5.68 -0.19 1.11
CA LEU A 10 4.79 -1.34 1.22
C LEU A 10 4.70 -1.81 2.66
N TYR A 11 3.50 -1.67 3.24
CA TYR A 11 3.19 -2.21 4.56
C TYR A 11 2.66 -3.65 4.44
N PRO A 12 3.07 -4.56 5.35
CA PRO A 12 2.65 -5.96 5.30
C PRO A 12 1.14 -6.15 5.49
N ASN A 13 0.51 -5.27 6.28
CA ASN A 13 -0.92 -5.30 6.58
C ASN A 13 -1.46 -3.90 6.97
N ARG A 14 -2.78 -3.78 7.09
CA ARG A 14 -3.49 -2.54 7.50
C ARG A 14 -2.98 -2.01 8.85
N LEU A 15 -2.74 -2.88 9.81
CA LEU A 15 -2.35 -2.48 11.17
C LEU A 15 -0.96 -1.82 11.20
N ALA A 16 0.00 -2.40 10.50
CA ALA A 16 1.35 -1.85 10.37
C ALA A 16 1.33 -0.49 9.65
N CYS A 17 0.53 -0.36 8.58
CA CYS A 17 0.35 0.91 7.88
C CYS A 17 -0.22 2.00 8.81
N LYS A 18 -1.31 1.70 9.54
CA LYS A 18 -1.94 2.65 10.47
C LYS A 18 -0.98 3.08 11.58
N LYS A 19 -0.23 2.13 12.15
CA LYS A 19 0.74 2.43 13.21
C LYS A 19 1.90 3.30 12.71
N SER A 20 2.46 2.98 11.53
CA SER A 20 3.57 3.74 10.96
C SER A 20 3.18 5.16 10.55
N LEU A 21 1.95 5.36 10.05
CA LEU A 21 1.45 6.66 9.61
C LEU A 21 0.65 7.40 10.70
N ASN A 22 0.57 6.82 11.90
CA ASN A 22 -0.22 7.31 13.03
C ASN A 22 -1.67 7.69 12.65
N LEU A 23 -2.35 6.81 11.92
CA LEU A 23 -3.69 7.03 11.38
C LEU A 23 -4.78 6.37 12.23
N SER A 24 -5.87 7.11 12.45
CA SER A 24 -7.14 6.54 12.92
C SER A 24 -7.79 5.65 11.84
N SER A 25 -8.83 4.90 12.19
CA SER A 25 -9.57 4.08 11.20
C SER A 25 -10.23 4.94 10.12
N SER A 26 -10.85 6.06 10.51
CA SER A 26 -11.50 6.99 9.58
C SER A 26 -10.50 7.68 8.65
N GLN A 27 -9.34 8.10 9.17
CA GLN A 27 -8.27 8.68 8.33
C GLN A 27 -7.75 7.66 7.32
N TYR A 28 -7.54 6.41 7.77
CA TYR A 28 -7.09 5.34 6.90
C TYR A 28 -8.09 5.07 5.76
N GLU A 29 -9.39 5.01 6.05
CA GLU A 29 -10.45 4.82 5.05
C GLU A 29 -10.49 5.99 4.05
N LYS A 30 -10.42 7.23 4.54
CA LYS A 30 -10.33 8.41 3.67
C LYS A 30 -9.10 8.37 2.75
N MET A 31 -7.95 7.92 3.26
CA MET A 31 -6.74 7.78 2.44
C MET A 31 -6.86 6.68 1.39
N MET A 32 -7.62 5.62 1.66
CA MET A 32 -7.94 4.60 0.65
C MET A 32 -8.90 5.15 -0.42
N GLU A 33 -9.95 5.87 -0.02
CA GLU A 33 -10.90 6.51 -0.96
C GLU A 33 -10.21 7.51 -1.89
N LEU A 34 -9.25 8.26 -1.34
CA LEU A 34 -8.41 9.20 -2.11
C LEU A 34 -7.34 8.49 -2.97
N GLY A 35 -7.26 7.16 -2.93
CA GLY A 35 -6.25 6.39 -3.65
C GLY A 35 -4.82 6.57 -3.14
N ILE A 36 -4.61 7.19 -1.98
CA ILE A 36 -3.27 7.40 -1.40
C ILE A 36 -2.71 6.10 -0.81
N LEU A 37 -3.60 5.27 -0.25
CA LEU A 37 -3.31 3.92 0.24
C LEU A 37 -4.00 2.92 -0.68
N ILE A 38 -3.21 2.08 -1.35
CA ILE A 38 -3.74 1.04 -2.23
C ILE A 38 -3.58 -0.33 -1.53
N PRO A 39 -4.68 -1.05 -1.26
CA PRO A 39 -4.58 -2.45 -0.83
C PRO A 39 -4.03 -3.28 -1.99
N ILE A 40 -2.94 -4.00 -1.75
CA ILE A 40 -2.33 -4.90 -2.72
C ILE A 40 -2.47 -6.33 -2.21
N ASN A 41 -3.05 -7.22 -3.01
CA ASN A 41 -3.05 -8.64 -2.70
C ASN A 41 -1.65 -9.20 -2.92
N LYS A 42 -1.21 -10.08 -2.03
CA LYS A 42 0.10 -10.73 -2.16
C LYS A 42 0.24 -11.53 -3.46
N GLU A 43 -0.88 -12.01 -4.00
CA GLU A 43 -0.96 -12.77 -5.25
C GLU A 43 -0.82 -11.88 -6.49
N ASP A 44 -1.31 -10.64 -6.45
CA ASP A 44 -1.17 -9.65 -7.53
C ASP A 44 0.26 -9.09 -7.64
N LEU A 45 1.07 -9.23 -6.58
CA LEU A 45 2.49 -8.81 -6.57
C LEU A 45 3.40 -9.71 -7.43
N ASN A 46 2.86 -10.84 -7.93
CA ASN A 46 3.50 -11.66 -8.96
C ASN A 46 3.35 -11.08 -10.39
N LEU A 47 2.92 -9.82 -10.53
CA LEU A 47 3.14 -9.06 -11.75
C LEU A 47 4.65 -8.91 -11.97
N LYS A 48 5.17 -9.93 -12.68
CA LYS A 48 6.41 -10.01 -13.41
C LYS A 48 7.27 -8.75 -13.22
N TYR A 49 8.37 -8.90 -12.49
CA TYR A 49 9.60 -8.27 -12.94
C TYR A 49 9.84 -8.76 -14.37
N ASP A 50 9.24 -8.09 -15.36
CA ASP A 50 9.68 -8.19 -16.74
C ASP A 50 11.07 -7.56 -16.71
N LYS A 51 12.09 -8.42 -16.54
CA LYS A 51 13.46 -8.14 -16.90
C LYS A 51 13.48 -7.89 -18.41
N LYS A 52 12.97 -6.74 -18.86
CA LYS A 52 13.11 -6.24 -20.22
C LYS A 52 13.22 -4.72 -20.18
N ALA A 53 14.42 -4.25 -19.90
CA ALA A 53 15.02 -3.09 -20.57
C ALA A 53 16.45 -2.87 -20.05
N VAL A 54 17.38 -3.79 -20.39
CA VAL A 54 18.76 -3.48 -20.79
C VAL A 54 19.17 -4.52 -21.83
#